data_AF-V5I7J8-F1
#
_entry.id   AF-V5I7J8-F1
#
_cell.length_a   1.000
_cell.length_b   1.000
_cell.length_c   1.000
_cell.angle_alpha   90.00
_cell.angle_beta   90.00
_cell.angle_gamma   90.00
#
_symmetry.space_group_name_H-M   'P 1'
#
loop_
_entity.id
_entity.type
_entity.pdbx_description
1 polymer ?
#
loop_
_entity_poly.entity_id
_entity_poly.type
_entity_poly.pdbx_seq_one_letter_code
_entity_poly.pdbx_strand_id
1 'polypeptide(L)'
;MSSGFITESEAAEIRKRRQEEWEKVRKTDDPLERPEEPYDPRSLYERLQEQKQKKDLEYEEAHKLKNMIKGLDDDEIEFLDMVDRTKLEADRKKEMEEERELNDYRNRVAILQEKSIEERLQAEIVVNKPKTQTTSRSSQQKLLKGVVIKKNDGLLKRKLSDGENNIKPNEPEAKQIKQDIEETDDNKISNGNADVMPKSGLKCVAILPGLG
;
A
#
# COMPACT_ATOMS: atom_id res chain seq x y z
N MET A 1 0.63 -33.26 46.25
CA MET A 1 1.35 -34.08 45.25
C MET A 1 0.92 -35.51 45.49
N SER A 2 -0.02 -36.05 44.69
CA SER A 2 -0.37 -37.47 44.75
C SER A 2 0.85 -38.27 44.29
N SER A 3 1.34 -39.18 45.14
CA SER A 3 2.48 -40.02 44.78
C SER A 3 2.11 -40.83 43.54
N GLY A 4 2.94 -40.81 42.49
CA GLY A 4 2.69 -41.57 41.26
C GLY A 4 2.79 -43.09 41.41
N PHE A 5 2.72 -43.61 42.64
CA PHE A 5 2.71 -45.03 42.95
C PHE A 5 1.27 -45.53 42.94
N ILE A 6 1.00 -46.48 42.05
CA ILE A 6 -0.28 -47.20 41.98
C ILE A 6 -0.30 -48.20 43.13
N THR A 7 -1.35 -48.18 43.94
CA THR A 7 -1.54 -49.16 45.02
C THR A 7 -2.05 -50.49 44.47
N GLU A 8 -1.78 -51.59 45.16
CA GLU A 8 -2.24 -52.93 44.75
C GLU A 8 -3.77 -52.99 44.55
N SER A 9 -4.52 -52.33 45.44
CA SER A 9 -5.97 -52.15 45.34
C SER A 9 -6.38 -51.41 44.06
N GLU A 10 -5.68 -50.34 43.71
CA GLU A 10 -5.96 -49.55 42.51
C GLU A 10 -5.65 -50.34 41.24
N ALA A 11 -4.55 -51.11 41.22
CA ALA A 11 -4.22 -52.00 40.10
C ALA A 11 -5.29 -53.09 39.91
N ALA A 12 -5.81 -53.66 41.00
CA ALA A 12 -6.89 -54.65 40.96
C ALA A 12 -8.22 -54.05 40.48
N GLU A 13 -8.58 -52.86 40.95
CA GLU A 13 -9.77 -52.13 40.51
C GLU A 13 -9.71 -51.77 39.02
N ILE A 14 -8.54 -51.32 38.54
CA ILE A 14 -8.31 -51.06 37.12
C ILE A 14 -8.46 -52.35 36.30
N ARG A 15 -7.91 -53.48 36.78
CA ARG A 15 -8.04 -54.78 36.09
C ARG A 15 -9.51 -55.22 36.03
N LYS A 16 -10.26 -55.02 37.12
CA LYS A 16 -11.69 -55.32 37.26
C LYS A 16 -12.57 -54.46 36.36
N ARG A 17 -12.44 -53.12 36.39
CA ARG A 17 -13.21 -52.20 35.53
C ARG A 17 -13.01 -52.55 34.05
N ARG A 18 -11.75 -52.78 33.71
CA ARG A 18 -11.40 -53.14 32.34
C ARG A 18 -12.06 -54.52 32.04
N GLN A 19 -12.03 -55.51 32.92
CA GLN A 19 -12.71 -56.80 32.70
C GLN A 19 -14.24 -56.66 32.54
N GLU A 20 -14.88 -55.80 33.33
CA GLU A 20 -16.31 -55.48 33.21
C GLU A 20 -16.62 -54.83 31.82
N GLU A 21 -15.73 -53.95 31.33
CA GLU A 21 -15.83 -53.39 29.97
C GLU A 21 -15.66 -54.46 28.88
N TRP A 22 -14.79 -55.45 29.11
CA TRP A 22 -14.61 -56.58 28.21
C TRP A 22 -15.87 -57.43 28.17
N GLU A 23 -16.40 -57.84 29.32
CA GLU A 23 -17.63 -58.64 29.42
C GLU A 23 -18.84 -57.97 28.78
N LYS A 24 -18.89 -56.63 28.79
CA LYS A 24 -19.94 -55.84 28.13
C LYS A 24 -19.88 -55.89 26.60
N VAL A 25 -18.70 -56.06 26.01
CA VAL A 25 -18.47 -56.04 24.54
C VAL A 25 -18.15 -57.44 23.97
N ARG A 26 -17.89 -58.40 24.86
CA ARG A 26 -17.55 -59.80 24.57
C ARG A 26 -18.66 -60.51 23.79
N LYS A 27 -18.28 -61.25 22.74
CA LYS A 27 -19.15 -62.18 22.01
C LYS A 27 -19.03 -63.61 22.56
N THR A 28 -19.94 -64.52 22.18
CA THR A 28 -20.00 -65.88 22.74
C THR A 28 -18.71 -66.69 22.59
N ASP A 29 -17.91 -66.41 21.55
CA ASP A 29 -16.70 -67.16 21.20
C ASP A 29 -15.39 -66.56 21.72
N ASP A 30 -15.43 -65.39 22.36
CA ASP A 30 -14.23 -64.70 22.84
C ASP A 30 -13.68 -65.34 24.14
N PRO A 31 -12.43 -65.09 24.58
CA PRO A 31 -11.88 -65.61 25.85
C PRO A 31 -12.44 -64.92 27.11
N LEU A 32 -12.77 -65.72 28.14
CA LEU A 32 -13.49 -65.30 29.37
C LEU A 32 -12.75 -64.20 30.12
N GLU A 33 -11.44 -64.32 30.19
CA GLU A 33 -10.56 -63.29 30.71
C GLU A 33 -10.09 -62.41 29.55
N ARG A 34 -10.16 -61.09 29.71
CA ARG A 34 -9.61 -60.20 28.68
C ARG A 34 -8.12 -60.50 28.53
N PRO A 35 -7.62 -60.66 27.29
CA PRO A 35 -6.18 -60.70 27.03
C PRO A 35 -5.44 -59.55 27.73
N GLU A 36 -4.41 -59.89 28.48
CA GLU A 36 -3.52 -58.90 29.09
C GLU A 36 -2.88 -58.06 27.98
N GLU A 37 -2.70 -56.76 28.22
CA GLU A 37 -2.07 -55.87 27.24
C GLU A 37 -0.72 -56.49 26.82
N PRO A 38 -0.43 -56.56 25.51
CA PRO A 38 0.82 -57.13 25.04
C PRO A 38 1.99 -56.49 25.78
N TYR A 39 2.73 -57.31 26.53
CA TYR A 39 3.90 -56.85 27.25
C TYR A 39 4.91 -56.31 26.23
N ASP A 40 5.09 -55.00 26.21
CA ASP A 40 6.07 -54.37 25.33
C ASP A 40 7.47 -54.74 25.84
N PRO A 41 8.25 -55.51 25.04
CA PRO A 41 9.56 -56.02 25.48
C PRO A 41 10.62 -54.92 25.57
N ARG A 42 10.34 -53.70 25.08
CA ARG A 42 11.27 -52.57 25.17
C ARG A 42 11.43 -52.12 26.61
N SER A 43 12.66 -51.71 26.93
CA SER A 43 12.98 -51.19 28.26
C SER A 43 12.24 -49.87 28.53
N LEU A 44 11.97 -49.55 29.79
CA LEU A 44 11.38 -48.26 30.18
C LEU A 44 12.22 -47.08 29.66
N TYR A 45 13.55 -47.25 29.66
CA TYR A 45 14.49 -46.26 29.13
C TYR A 45 14.23 -45.96 27.66
N GLU A 46 14.05 -47.00 26.84
CA GLU A 46 13.79 -46.87 25.40
C GLU A 46 12.48 -46.12 25.14
N ARG A 47 11.40 -46.44 25.87
CA ARG A 47 10.13 -45.71 25.76
C ARG A 47 10.25 -44.23 26.14
N LEU A 48 10.94 -43.93 27.24
CA LEU A 48 11.13 -42.55 27.69
C LEU A 48 12.04 -41.77 26.72
N GLN A 49 13.06 -42.43 26.18
CA GLN A 49 13.96 -41.85 25.20
C GLN A 49 13.22 -41.54 23.90
N GLU A 50 12.39 -42.44 23.39
CA GLU A 50 11.53 -42.19 22.22
C GLU A 50 10.58 -41.01 22.45
N GLN A 51 9.92 -40.93 23.62
CA GLN A 51 9.03 -39.81 23.94
C GLN A 51 9.78 -38.48 24.01
N LYS A 52 10.99 -38.48 24.59
CA LYS A 52 11.85 -37.30 24.65
C LYS A 52 12.28 -36.88 23.25
N GLN A 53 12.82 -37.81 22.47
CA GLN A 53 13.24 -37.56 21.09
C GLN A 53 12.10 -37.06 20.22
N LYS A 54 10.90 -37.64 20.36
CA LYS A 54 9.71 -37.19 19.65
C LYS A 54 9.38 -35.73 19.99
N LYS A 55 9.37 -35.36 21.26
CA LYS A 55 9.14 -33.97 21.68
C LYS A 55 10.23 -33.02 21.19
N ASP A 56 11.49 -33.44 21.27
CA ASP A 56 12.64 -32.63 20.83
C ASP A 56 12.54 -32.39 19.31
N LEU A 57 12.20 -33.41 18.52
CA LEU A 57 12.01 -33.31 17.07
C LEU A 57 10.80 -32.43 16.69
N GLU A 58 9.66 -32.59 17.38
CA GLU A 58 8.47 -31.74 17.17
C GLU A 58 8.80 -30.27 17.49
N TYR A 59 9.58 -30.04 18.56
CA TYR A 59 10.02 -28.70 18.93
C TYR A 59 10.97 -28.11 17.88
N GLU A 60 11.98 -28.87 17.45
CA GLU A 60 12.92 -28.45 16.41
C GLU A 60 12.24 -28.20 15.07
N GLU A 61 11.25 -29.02 14.71
CA GLU A 61 10.46 -28.84 13.49
C GLU A 61 9.61 -27.57 13.57
N ALA A 62 8.87 -27.35 14.66
CA ALA A 62 8.06 -26.15 14.84
C ALA A 62 8.91 -24.86 14.87
N HIS A 63 10.09 -24.91 15.49
CA HIS A 63 11.02 -23.77 15.56
C HIS A 63 11.94 -23.67 14.35
N LYS A 64 11.82 -24.58 13.39
CA LYS A 64 12.57 -24.46 12.14
C LYS A 64 12.13 -23.18 11.44
N LEU A 65 13.09 -22.35 11.04
CA LEU A 65 12.83 -21.06 10.36
C LEU A 65 11.86 -21.18 9.17
N LYS A 66 11.87 -22.32 8.47
CA LYS A 66 10.93 -22.64 7.39
C LYS A 66 9.46 -22.61 7.83
N ASN A 67 9.16 -23.05 9.04
CA ASN A 67 7.80 -23.09 9.59
C ASN A 67 7.43 -21.75 10.28
N MET A 68 8.42 -21.00 10.74
CA MET A 68 8.22 -19.67 11.32
C MET A 68 7.96 -18.59 10.26
N ILE A 69 8.56 -18.72 9.08
CA ILE A 69 8.43 -17.73 8.00
C ILE A 69 7.43 -18.28 6.98
N LYS A 70 6.15 -17.92 7.14
CA LYS A 70 5.15 -18.13 6.09
C LYS A 70 5.46 -17.13 4.96
N GLY A 71 5.61 -17.63 3.74
CA GLY A 71 5.62 -16.77 2.55
C GLY A 71 4.25 -16.10 2.37
N LEU A 72 4.23 -15.03 1.56
CA LEU A 72 2.97 -14.53 1.00
C LEU A 72 2.51 -15.52 -0.07
N ASP A 73 1.21 -15.83 -0.11
CA ASP A 73 0.62 -16.65 -1.16
C ASP A 73 0.44 -15.76 -2.43
N ASP A 74 0.30 -16.37 -3.61
CA ASP A 74 0.29 -15.63 -4.89
C ASP A 74 -0.80 -14.54 -4.95
N ASP A 75 -1.97 -14.82 -4.38
CA ASP A 75 -3.09 -13.89 -4.27
C ASP A 75 -2.77 -12.69 -3.35
N GLU A 76 -2.00 -12.91 -2.28
CA GLU A 76 -1.59 -11.82 -1.39
C GLU A 76 -0.57 -10.89 -2.05
N ILE A 77 0.31 -11.43 -2.89
CA ILE A 77 1.25 -10.62 -3.67
C ILE A 77 0.48 -9.76 -4.68
N GLU A 78 -0.48 -10.35 -5.41
CA GLU A 78 -1.33 -9.60 -6.34
C GLU A 78 -2.13 -8.50 -5.63
N PHE A 79 -2.65 -8.79 -4.44
CA PHE A 79 -3.34 -7.79 -3.63
C PHE A 79 -2.43 -6.60 -3.27
N LEU A 80 -1.20 -6.86 -2.82
CA LEU A 80 -0.24 -5.78 -2.51
C LEU A 80 0.10 -4.95 -3.76
N ASP A 81 0.32 -5.60 -4.90
CA ASP A 81 0.55 -4.94 -6.18
C ASP A 81 -0.64 -4.06 -6.59
N MET A 82 -1.87 -4.56 -6.43
CA MET A 82 -3.08 -3.80 -6.74
C MET A 82 -3.24 -2.60 -5.81
N VAL A 83 -2.96 -2.75 -4.51
CA VAL A 83 -2.98 -1.64 -3.54
C VAL A 83 -1.96 -0.57 -3.92
N ASP A 84 -0.74 -0.96 -4.26
CA ASP A 84 0.32 -0.02 -4.64
C ASP A 84 -0.01 0.71 -5.94
N ARG A 85 -0.55 0.00 -6.94
CA ARG A 85 -1.06 0.63 -8.18
C ARG A 85 -2.17 1.63 -7.88
N THR A 86 -3.13 1.24 -7.05
CA THR A 86 -4.27 2.11 -6.70
C THR A 86 -3.83 3.37 -5.98
N LYS A 87 -2.88 3.26 -5.03
CA LYS A 87 -2.30 4.42 -4.33
C LYS A 87 -1.57 5.34 -5.31
N LEU A 88 -0.71 4.77 -6.15
CA LEU A 88 0.05 5.54 -7.14
C LEU A 88 -0.87 6.27 -8.12
N GLU A 89 -1.94 5.62 -8.57
CA GLU A 89 -2.95 6.23 -9.45
C GLU A 89 -3.71 7.35 -8.76
N ALA A 90 -4.08 7.18 -7.49
CA ALA A 90 -4.74 8.21 -6.71
C ALA A 90 -3.84 9.44 -6.52
N ASP A 91 -2.58 9.24 -6.15
CA ASP A 91 -1.60 10.31 -5.98
C ASP A 91 -1.33 11.04 -7.31
N ARG A 92 -1.16 10.29 -8.40
CA ARG A 92 -0.99 10.86 -9.74
C ARG A 92 -2.21 11.66 -10.19
N LYS A 93 -3.42 11.17 -9.90
CA LYS A 93 -4.66 11.88 -10.24
C LYS A 93 -4.77 13.18 -9.45
N LYS A 94 -4.42 13.14 -8.16
CA LYS A 94 -4.39 14.33 -7.30
C LYS A 94 -3.39 15.36 -7.82
N GLU A 95 -2.16 14.96 -8.16
CA GLU A 95 -1.15 15.86 -8.71
C GLU A 95 -1.61 16.51 -10.03
N MET A 96 -2.26 15.74 -10.90
CA MET A 96 -2.79 16.26 -12.16
C MET A 96 -3.94 17.27 -11.95
N GLU A 97 -4.81 17.02 -10.98
CA GLU A 97 -5.89 17.94 -10.62
C GLU A 97 -5.34 19.24 -10.01
N GLU A 98 -4.39 19.12 -9.08
CA GLU A 98 -3.69 20.28 -8.48
C GLU A 98 -2.94 21.11 -9.53
N GLU A 99 -2.23 20.47 -10.47
CA GLU A 99 -1.53 21.17 -11.55
C GLU A 99 -2.50 21.93 -12.46
N ARG A 100 -3.65 21.31 -12.78
CA ARG A 100 -4.69 21.94 -13.59
C ARG A 100 -5.27 23.17 -12.89
N GLU A 101 -5.59 23.06 -11.61
CA GLU A 101 -6.11 24.19 -10.82
C GLU A 101 -5.10 25.33 -10.71
N LEU A 102 -3.82 25.01 -10.50
CA LEU A 102 -2.75 26.01 -10.46
C LEU A 102 -2.58 26.72 -11.80
N ASN A 103 -2.64 25.97 -12.91
CA ASN A 103 -2.55 26.55 -14.24
C ASN A 103 -3.75 27.46 -14.55
N ASP A 104 -4.96 27.03 -14.19
CA ASP A 104 -6.16 27.85 -14.36
C ASP A 104 -6.11 29.12 -13.51
N TYR A 105 -5.60 29.05 -12.28
CA TYR A 105 -5.35 30.23 -11.45
C TYR A 105 -4.34 31.18 -12.11
N ARG A 106 -3.19 30.67 -12.58
CA ARG A 106 -2.17 31.47 -13.28
C ARG A 106 -2.75 32.16 -14.51
N ASN A 107 -3.54 31.44 -15.31
CA ASN A 107 -4.21 31.99 -16.49
C ASN A 107 -5.22 33.10 -16.12
N ARG A 108 -6.05 32.89 -15.09
CA ARG A 108 -7.01 33.93 -14.63
C ARG A 108 -6.31 35.18 -14.12
N VAL A 109 -5.24 35.02 -13.34
CA VAL A 109 -4.42 36.14 -12.85
C VAL A 109 -3.79 36.90 -14.02
N ALA A 110 -3.22 36.20 -15.00
CA ALA A 110 -2.64 36.83 -16.19
C ALA A 110 -3.71 37.62 -16.98
N ILE A 111 -4.89 37.05 -17.19
CA ILE A 111 -6.01 37.73 -17.87
C ILE A 111 -6.46 38.98 -17.08
N LEU A 112 -6.54 38.92 -15.75
CA LEU A 112 -6.88 40.08 -14.93
C LEU A 112 -5.80 41.17 -15.00
N GLN A 113 -4.53 40.80 -14.98
CA GLN A 113 -3.42 41.72 -15.15
C GLN A 113 -3.46 42.38 -16.53
N GLU A 114 -3.63 41.61 -17.60
CA GLU A 114 -3.77 42.11 -18.98
C GLU A 114 -4.93 43.10 -19.09
N LYS A 115 -6.12 42.75 -18.56
CA LYS A 115 -7.28 43.65 -18.52
C LYS A 115 -6.99 44.96 -17.78
N SER A 116 -6.28 44.89 -16.66
CA SER A 116 -5.91 46.10 -15.88
C SER A 116 -4.90 46.98 -16.62
N ILE A 117 -3.98 46.38 -17.38
CA ILE A 117 -3.00 47.11 -18.20
C ILE A 117 -3.71 47.76 -19.38
N GLU A 118 -4.62 47.04 -20.04
CA GLU A 118 -5.44 47.56 -21.14
C GLU A 118 -6.30 48.75 -20.68
N GLU A 119 -6.96 48.66 -19.52
CA GLU A 119 -7.75 49.77 -18.96
C GLU A 119 -6.87 51.01 -18.67
N ARG A 120 -5.66 50.81 -18.13
CA ARG A 120 -4.68 51.90 -17.92
C ARG A 120 -4.23 52.52 -19.24
N LEU A 121 -3.91 51.71 -20.25
CA LEU A 121 -3.52 52.18 -21.59
C LEU A 121 -4.66 52.99 -22.24
N GLN A 122 -5.89 52.50 -22.15
CA GLN A 122 -7.06 53.22 -22.67
C GLN A 122 -7.27 54.56 -21.95
N ALA A 123 -7.14 54.59 -20.62
CA ALA A 123 -7.22 55.82 -19.85
C ALA A 123 -6.13 56.83 -20.25
N GLU A 124 -4.90 56.37 -20.47
CA GLU A 124 -3.78 57.22 -20.90
C GLU A 124 -3.98 57.75 -22.33
N ILE A 125 -4.51 56.94 -23.25
CA ILE A 125 -4.87 57.38 -24.61
C ILE A 125 -5.98 58.45 -24.58
N VAL A 126 -6.94 58.33 -23.66
CA VAL A 126 -8.02 59.32 -23.53
C VAL A 126 -7.49 60.64 -22.94
N VAL A 127 -6.59 60.59 -21.96
CA VAL A 127 -5.99 61.78 -21.34
C VAL A 127 -4.98 62.48 -22.27
N ASN A 128 -4.19 61.71 -23.02
CA ASN A 128 -3.23 62.21 -24.01
C ASN A 128 -3.83 62.38 -25.42
N LYS A 129 -5.14 62.63 -25.55
CA LYS A 129 -5.68 63.09 -26.83
C LYS A 129 -5.07 64.46 -27.17
N PRO A 130 -4.24 64.59 -28.22
CA PRO A 130 -3.83 65.90 -28.68
C PRO A 130 -5.10 66.64 -29.11
N LYS A 131 -5.30 67.88 -28.62
CA LYS A 131 -6.29 68.80 -29.17
C LYS A 131 -5.91 69.07 -30.63
N THR A 132 -6.44 68.28 -31.54
CA THR A 132 -6.23 68.46 -32.98
C THR A 132 -7.08 69.64 -33.43
N GLN A 133 -6.42 70.78 -33.64
CA GLN A 133 -6.92 71.79 -34.56
C GLN A 133 -7.17 71.11 -35.91
N THR A 134 -8.36 71.35 -36.45
CA THR A 134 -8.83 70.83 -37.72
C THR A 134 -7.90 71.23 -38.86
N THR A 135 -7.03 70.32 -39.30
CA THR A 135 -6.43 70.42 -40.63
C THR A 135 -6.56 69.09 -41.34
N SER A 136 -7.17 69.15 -42.52
CA SER A 136 -7.49 68.04 -43.41
C SER A 136 -6.23 67.34 -43.93
N ARG A 137 -5.78 66.27 -43.27
CA ARG A 137 -4.79 65.34 -43.84
C ARG A 137 -5.27 63.89 -43.73
N SER A 138 -6.32 63.59 -44.49
CA SER A 138 -6.78 62.23 -44.77
C SER A 138 -6.16 61.73 -46.07
N SER A 139 -4.92 61.21 -46.03
CA SER A 139 -4.35 60.56 -47.22
C SER A 139 -3.47 59.35 -46.92
N GLN A 140 -2.67 59.36 -45.85
CA GLN A 140 -1.68 58.29 -45.61
C GLN A 140 -2.30 56.92 -45.25
N GLN A 141 -3.33 56.89 -44.41
CA GLN A 141 -4.02 55.62 -44.07
C GLN A 141 -4.88 55.05 -45.22
N LYS A 142 -5.31 55.88 -46.18
CA LYS A 142 -6.02 55.41 -47.38
C LYS A 142 -5.08 54.79 -48.41
N LEU A 143 -3.82 55.24 -48.46
CA LEU A 143 -2.80 54.72 -49.39
C LEU A 143 -2.41 53.25 -49.12
N LEU A 144 -2.52 52.78 -47.87
CA LEU A 144 -2.16 51.41 -47.49
C LEU A 144 -3.29 50.39 -47.66
N LYS A 145 -4.54 50.84 -47.89
CA LYS A 145 -5.74 49.98 -47.96
C LYS A 145 -5.87 49.14 -49.24
N GLY A 146 -4.87 49.17 -50.13
CA GLY A 146 -4.88 48.43 -51.41
C GLY A 146 -3.56 47.76 -51.77
N VAL A 147 -2.61 47.64 -50.84
CA VAL A 147 -1.32 46.96 -51.11
C VAL A 147 -1.55 45.45 -51.17
N VAL A 148 -1.47 44.89 -52.38
CA VAL A 148 -1.46 43.44 -52.64
C VAL A 148 -0.01 42.98 -52.73
N ILE A 149 0.41 42.11 -51.81
CA ILE A 149 1.73 41.46 -51.87
C ILE A 149 1.62 40.29 -52.86
N LYS A 150 2.30 40.39 -54.00
CA LYS A 150 2.42 39.28 -54.96
C LYS A 150 3.40 38.24 -54.39
N LYS A 151 2.88 37.09 -53.99
CA LYS A 151 3.67 35.92 -53.58
C LYS A 151 4.36 35.37 -54.83
N ASN A 152 5.69 35.42 -54.87
CA ASN A 152 6.45 34.76 -55.92
C ASN A 152 6.40 33.25 -55.66
N ASP A 153 5.68 32.52 -56.51
CA ASP A 153 5.76 31.07 -56.59
C ASP A 153 7.12 30.69 -57.17
N GLY A 154 7.99 30.19 -56.30
CA GLY A 154 9.33 29.77 -56.69
C GLY A 154 10.04 29.01 -55.59
N LEU A 155 9.97 27.69 -55.70
CA LEU A 155 10.94 26.69 -55.22
C LEU A 155 10.70 25.99 -53.86
N LEU A 156 10.52 24.67 -53.99
CA LEU A 156 10.91 23.56 -53.10
C LEU A 156 9.86 22.93 -52.16
N LYS A 157 9.16 21.94 -52.77
CA LYS A 157 8.93 20.57 -52.26
C LYS A 157 9.60 20.23 -50.91
N ARG A 158 8.82 19.66 -49.96
CA ARG A 158 8.83 18.21 -49.69
C ARG A 158 7.78 17.78 -48.65
N LYS A 159 6.98 16.80 -49.11
CA LYS A 159 6.38 15.63 -48.45
C LYS A 159 5.41 15.81 -47.27
N LEU A 160 4.17 15.48 -47.61
CA LEU A 160 3.13 14.90 -46.76
C LEU A 160 3.58 13.51 -46.22
N SER A 161 3.22 13.22 -44.99
CA SER A 161 2.85 11.89 -44.53
C SER A 161 1.67 12.01 -43.59
N ASP A 162 0.67 11.19 -43.88
CA ASP A 162 -0.66 11.08 -43.28
C ASP A 162 -0.67 10.68 -41.80
N GLY A 163 -1.80 10.94 -41.14
CA GLY A 163 -2.11 10.40 -39.82
C GLY A 163 -3.37 11.02 -39.23
N GLU A 164 -4.54 10.56 -39.69
CA GLU A 164 -5.85 10.84 -39.09
C GLU A 164 -5.91 10.39 -37.63
N ASN A 165 -6.53 11.19 -36.75
CA ASN A 165 -7.06 10.70 -35.47
C ASN A 165 -8.46 11.29 -35.27
N ASN A 166 -9.43 10.37 -35.23
CA ASN A 166 -10.84 10.64 -34.98
C ASN A 166 -11.12 10.82 -33.48
N ILE A 167 -12.15 11.63 -33.26
CA ILE A 167 -12.70 12.16 -32.01
C ILE A 167 -13.87 11.23 -31.62
N LYS A 168 -14.06 10.71 -30.39
CA LYS A 168 -14.83 11.27 -29.23
C LYS A 168 -15.43 10.13 -28.35
N PRO A 169 -16.21 10.39 -27.27
CA PRO A 169 -15.87 10.04 -25.88
C PRO A 169 -16.85 9.04 -25.23
N ASN A 170 -16.62 8.68 -23.96
CA ASN A 170 -17.73 8.42 -23.03
C ASN A 170 -17.32 8.57 -21.56
N GLU A 171 -18.23 9.13 -20.78
CA GLU A 171 -18.14 9.48 -19.35
C GLU A 171 -19.07 8.51 -18.54
N PRO A 172 -19.31 8.68 -17.22
CA PRO A 172 -18.86 7.75 -16.18
C PRO A 172 -20.02 7.08 -15.40
N GLU A 173 -19.71 6.10 -14.53
CA GLU A 173 -20.57 5.78 -13.38
C GLU A 173 -19.75 5.53 -12.10
N ALA A 174 -20.21 6.20 -11.03
CA ALA A 174 -19.67 6.21 -9.69
C ALA A 174 -20.36 5.17 -8.80
N LYS A 175 -19.63 4.58 -7.84
CA LYS A 175 -20.21 4.14 -6.54
C LYS A 175 -19.22 4.38 -5.40
N GLN A 176 -19.77 4.97 -4.34
CA GLN A 176 -19.18 5.37 -3.07
C GLN A 176 -18.96 4.15 -2.15
N ILE A 177 -18.09 4.27 -1.12
CA ILE A 177 -18.34 3.91 0.29
C ILE A 177 -17.16 4.38 1.19
N LYS A 178 -17.49 5.31 2.10
CA LYS A 178 -17.10 5.58 3.52
C LYS A 178 -15.82 4.93 4.08
N GLN A 179 -14.83 5.68 4.55
CA GLN A 179 -14.66 6.30 5.90
C GLN A 179 -14.74 5.31 7.07
N ASP A 180 -13.61 5.13 7.79
CA ASP A 180 -13.50 5.35 9.24
C ASP A 180 -12.04 5.69 9.59
N ILE A 181 -11.88 6.81 10.31
CA ILE A 181 -10.64 7.34 10.90
C ILE A 181 -10.83 7.18 12.41
N GLU A 182 -9.91 6.47 13.08
CA GLU A 182 -9.70 6.63 14.51
C GLU A 182 -8.32 7.25 14.73
N GLU A 183 -8.33 8.51 15.18
CA GLU A 183 -7.21 9.16 15.85
C GLU A 183 -7.16 8.70 17.30
N THR A 184 -5.97 8.36 17.79
CA THR A 184 -5.63 8.53 19.22
C THR A 184 -4.18 9.00 19.37
N ASP A 185 -4.06 10.30 19.63
CA ASP A 185 -3.20 11.02 20.59
C ASP A 185 -1.91 10.38 21.14
N ASP A 186 -0.83 11.16 20.94
CA ASP A 186 0.11 11.69 21.93
C ASP A 186 0.48 10.83 23.14
N ASN A 187 1.78 10.54 23.28
CA ASN A 187 2.47 10.97 24.49
C ASN A 187 3.99 11.14 24.37
N LYS A 188 4.41 12.26 24.94
CA LYS A 188 5.74 12.86 24.99
C LYS A 188 6.44 12.41 26.27
N ILE A 189 7.64 11.81 26.19
CA ILE A 189 8.54 11.74 27.35
C ILE A 189 9.95 12.15 26.96
N SER A 190 10.34 13.26 27.57
CA SER A 190 11.67 13.81 27.75
C SER A 190 12.63 12.84 28.41
N ASN A 191 13.89 12.84 27.96
CA ASN A 191 15.14 12.86 28.76
C ASN A 191 16.26 12.61 27.73
N GLY A 192 17.19 13.53 27.47
CA GLY A 192 18.05 14.15 28.48
C GLY A 192 19.22 13.22 28.75
N ASN A 193 20.18 13.14 27.83
CA ASN A 193 21.61 13.12 28.14
C ASN A 193 22.45 13.17 26.86
N ALA A 194 23.40 14.10 26.88
CA ALA A 194 24.42 14.28 25.88
C ALA A 194 25.40 13.09 25.95
N ASP A 195 25.69 12.49 24.80
CA ASP A 195 27.00 11.89 24.61
C ASP A 195 27.46 12.06 23.16
N VAL A 196 28.73 12.42 23.06
CA VAL A 196 29.41 12.95 21.89
C VAL A 196 30.08 11.79 21.16
N MET A 197 29.66 11.43 19.93
CA MET A 197 30.45 10.57 19.04
C MET A 197 29.93 10.56 17.58
N PRO A 198 30.72 10.07 16.60
CA PRO A 198 31.36 10.88 15.58
C PRO A 198 30.54 11.03 14.29
N LYS A 199 30.93 12.02 13.47
CA LYS A 199 30.37 12.33 12.14
C LYS A 199 30.34 11.10 11.23
N SER A 200 29.25 10.34 11.28
CA SER A 200 28.85 9.37 10.27
C SER A 200 27.47 9.78 9.77
N GLY A 201 27.22 9.65 8.46
CA GLY A 201 25.98 10.11 7.80
C GLY A 201 24.73 9.29 8.17
N LEU A 202 24.75 8.58 9.29
CA LEU A 202 23.69 7.68 9.74
C LEU A 202 23.06 8.26 11.00
N LYS A 203 21.74 8.49 10.95
CA LYS A 203 20.95 9.00 12.08
C LYS A 203 20.39 7.82 12.87
N CYS A 204 20.74 7.69 14.14
CA CYS A 204 20.10 6.73 15.04
C CYS A 204 18.63 7.14 15.25
N VAL A 205 17.69 6.20 15.04
CA VAL A 205 16.24 6.47 15.08
C VAL A 205 15.58 5.92 16.36
N ALA A 206 16.15 4.89 16.99
CA ALA A 206 15.73 4.39 18.31
C ALA A 206 16.78 3.45 18.92
N ILE A 207 16.79 3.32 20.25
CA ILE A 207 17.55 2.30 21.00
C ILE A 207 16.52 1.32 21.57
N LEU A 208 16.70 0.02 21.32
CA LEU A 208 15.83 -1.03 21.85
C LEU A 208 16.11 -1.25 23.35
N PRO A 209 15.08 -1.37 24.21
CA PRO A 209 15.28 -1.71 25.61
C PRO A 209 15.88 -3.11 25.74
N GLY A 210 16.98 -3.24 26.49
CA GLY A 210 17.60 -4.53 26.84
C GLY A 210 18.92 -4.86 26.13
N LEU A 211 19.41 -4.01 25.23
CA LEU A 211 20.78 -4.09 24.70
C LEU A 211 21.58 -2.87 25.20
N GLY A 212 22.28 -3.05 26.32
CA GLY A 212 23.20 -2.10 26.93
C GLY A 212 24.13 -2.82 27.88
#